data_AF-A0A834YHQ7-F1
#
_entry.id   AF-A0A834YHQ7-F1
#
_cell.length_a   1.000
_cell.length_b   1.000
_cell.length_c   1.000
_cell.angle_alpha   90.00
_cell.angle_beta   90.00
_cell.angle_gamma   90.00
#
_symmetry.space_group_name_H-M   'P 1'
#
loop_
_entity.id
_entity.type
_entity.pdbx_description
1 polymer ?
#
loop_
_entity_poly.entity_id
_entity_poly.type
_entity_poly.pdbx_seq_one_letter_code
_entity_poly.pdbx_strand_id
1 'polypeptide(L)'
;MIFTPPPQTIYSIINGSGNNKAFLLLILEPLIIVDSSKEISAASSSKKNKKKREEIARAAAAAESLAKRRTRSEREFDLEHFQHYGDDVAHIPVMLGEILEVFGRGRPPLRSFVDCTVGAAGHSSAIIQAHSELKLYIGLDIDPVAHEKAQSQIYAVLHDDLYSKASDLKAYTLLKNFKDITSVLDEVDEKLLSHGVDGILMDLGMSSMQVCFPKIFAGQYQTCGFMTYMALYFYMFLVNNVERGFSVLGDGPLDMRMNPLASLKAEDILNSWPEAEVGRILREYGEESNWRCLQNKIVKARSGGGLHSTRELVDLVQKTTPRSRGRQGWIKTATRMFQALRIAVNDELKTLEDSLYACFDCLSSGGRLAVISFHSLEDRIVKQTFLDIINRGGGDRDEDEDDERWRDLRKDDDSGEEPWVKNRIEGRNGTILTKRPITPSEEEERLNRRCRSAKLRVVQKV
;
A
#
# COMPACT_ATOMS: atom_id res chain seq x y z
N MET A 1 -38.37 33.68 -63.06
CA MET A 1 -39.12 32.44 -63.34
C MET A 1 -39.20 31.70 -62.02
N ILE A 2 -40.25 31.86 -61.20
CA ILE A 2 -41.58 31.20 -61.33
C ILE A 2 -41.42 29.68 -61.04
N PHE A 3 -42.06 28.98 -60.10
CA PHE A 3 -43.28 29.16 -59.27
C PHE A 3 -43.17 28.28 -57.98
N THR A 4 -43.87 28.67 -56.92
CA THR A 4 -44.29 27.86 -55.74
C THR A 4 -45.81 27.51 -55.86
N PRO A 5 -46.60 27.03 -54.87
CA PRO A 5 -46.56 25.91 -53.88
C PRO A 5 -47.85 24.98 -53.90
N PRO A 6 -48.64 24.72 -52.79
CA PRO A 6 -48.88 23.44 -52.04
C PRO A 6 -50.39 22.98 -52.04
N PRO A 7 -50.96 22.11 -51.12
CA PRO A 7 -51.40 22.50 -49.74
C PRO A 7 -51.51 21.36 -48.64
N GLN A 8 -51.30 21.66 -47.32
CA GLN A 8 -52.25 21.80 -46.15
C GLN A 8 -52.63 20.49 -45.40
N THR A 9 -52.81 20.42 -44.06
CA THR A 9 -53.65 21.23 -43.12
C THR A 9 -53.20 21.02 -41.64
N ILE A 10 -52.78 22.01 -40.83
CA ILE A 10 -53.45 22.94 -39.85
C ILE A 10 -54.25 22.28 -38.68
N TYR A 11 -53.85 22.50 -37.40
CA TYR A 11 -54.49 23.36 -36.37
C TYR A 11 -53.90 23.21 -34.94
N SER A 12 -54.23 24.20 -34.11
CA SER A 12 -53.49 24.82 -33.01
C SER A 12 -54.16 24.67 -31.63
N ILE A 13 -53.35 24.79 -30.55
CA ILE A 13 -53.56 25.50 -29.24
C ILE A 13 -54.85 25.20 -28.42
N ILE A 14 -54.71 24.95 -27.10
CA ILE A 14 -55.37 25.66 -25.96
C ILE A 14 -55.06 24.98 -24.60
N ASN A 15 -54.75 25.82 -23.61
CA ASN A 15 -54.53 25.54 -22.18
C ASN A 15 -55.76 24.97 -21.44
N GLY A 16 -55.53 24.24 -20.34
CA GLY A 16 -56.40 24.34 -19.15
C GLY A 16 -56.75 23.05 -18.40
N SER A 17 -56.14 22.89 -17.22
CA SER A 17 -56.73 22.41 -15.94
C SER A 17 -57.66 21.18 -15.91
N GLY A 18 -57.24 20.12 -15.20
CA GLY A 18 -58.17 19.11 -14.70
C GLY A 18 -57.55 17.89 -14.01
N ASN A 19 -57.17 18.04 -12.74
CA ASN A 19 -57.24 17.06 -11.64
C ASN A 19 -56.89 15.56 -11.81
N ASN A 20 -56.01 15.13 -10.89
CA ASN A 20 -56.03 13.90 -10.08
C ASN A 20 -55.30 12.61 -10.55
N LYS A 21 -54.19 12.36 -9.81
CA LYS A 21 -53.86 11.17 -9.00
C LYS A 21 -53.51 9.81 -9.66
N ALA A 22 -52.48 9.23 -9.02
CA ALA A 22 -52.11 7.82 -8.88
C ALA A 22 -51.29 7.19 -10.02
N PHE A 23 -50.00 6.90 -9.79
CA PHE A 23 -49.44 5.68 -9.18
C PHE A 23 -49.55 4.43 -10.07
N LEU A 24 -48.38 3.96 -10.53
CA LEU A 24 -47.81 2.61 -10.37
C LEU A 24 -47.28 2.00 -11.68
N LEU A 25 -45.96 1.73 -11.68
CA LEU A 25 -45.24 0.87 -12.61
C LEU A 25 -45.81 -0.56 -12.59
N LEU A 26 -46.00 -1.14 -13.78
CA LEU A 26 -46.04 -2.59 -14.00
C LEU A 26 -44.88 -2.96 -14.93
N ILE A 27 -43.90 -3.67 -14.40
CA ILE A 27 -42.89 -4.42 -15.16
C ILE A 27 -43.42 -5.85 -15.29
N LEU A 28 -43.45 -6.35 -16.52
CA LEU A 28 -43.84 -7.71 -16.89
C LEU A 28 -42.75 -8.73 -16.50
N GLU A 29 -43.14 -9.83 -15.84
CA GLU A 29 -42.37 -11.06 -15.66
C GLU A 29 -42.52 -12.00 -16.88
N PRO A 30 -41.57 -12.93 -17.13
CA PRO A 30 -41.74 -14.02 -18.09
C PRO A 30 -42.31 -15.29 -17.45
N LEU A 31 -43.30 -15.88 -18.15
CA LEU A 31 -43.92 -17.18 -17.87
C LEU A 31 -42.90 -18.33 -17.95
N ILE A 32 -42.84 -19.17 -16.91
CA ILE A 32 -42.30 -20.54 -16.96
C ILE A 32 -43.45 -21.50 -16.63
N ILE A 33 -43.72 -22.42 -17.55
CA ILE A 33 -44.71 -23.51 -17.43
C ILE A 33 -44.15 -24.55 -16.44
N VAL A 34 -44.93 -24.90 -15.42
CA VAL A 34 -44.61 -25.97 -14.46
C VAL A 34 -45.49 -27.18 -14.77
N ASP A 35 -44.84 -28.32 -15.04
CA ASP A 35 -45.47 -29.64 -15.01
C ASP A 35 -45.60 -30.13 -13.56
N SER A 36 -46.73 -30.74 -13.26
CA SER A 36 -47.24 -30.95 -11.91
C SER A 36 -46.88 -32.34 -11.41
N SER A 37 -45.89 -32.48 -10.53
CA SER A 37 -45.87 -33.47 -9.43
C SER A 37 -44.54 -33.52 -8.68
N LYS A 38 -44.62 -33.56 -7.35
CA LYS A 38 -43.55 -33.63 -6.33
C LYS A 38 -43.00 -32.29 -5.82
N GLU A 39 -43.87 -31.49 -5.20
CA GLU A 39 -43.46 -30.71 -4.02
C GLU A 39 -43.57 -31.59 -2.78
N ILE A 40 -42.51 -31.59 -1.97
CA ILE A 40 -42.46 -31.37 -0.51
C ILE A 40 -41.02 -31.71 -0.09
N SER A 41 -40.15 -30.69 0.03
CA SER A 41 -39.05 -30.61 1.03
C SER A 41 -37.93 -29.57 0.73
N ALA A 42 -37.80 -28.99 -0.47
CA ALA A 42 -36.60 -28.20 -0.80
C ALA A 42 -36.67 -26.68 -0.48
N ALA A 43 -37.86 -26.07 -0.37
CA ALA A 43 -38.02 -24.61 -0.31
C ALA A 43 -37.64 -23.94 1.02
N SER A 44 -37.60 -24.68 2.14
CA SER A 44 -37.24 -24.13 3.45
C SER A 44 -35.72 -23.94 3.65
N SER A 45 -34.90 -24.64 2.85
CA SER A 45 -33.45 -24.62 2.97
C SER A 45 -32.79 -23.36 2.36
N SER A 46 -33.37 -22.80 1.27
CA SER A 46 -32.76 -21.67 0.54
C SER A 46 -32.91 -20.32 1.27
N LYS A 47 -34.06 -20.06 1.89
CA LYS A 47 -34.29 -18.86 2.72
C LYS A 47 -33.47 -18.89 4.01
N LYS A 48 -33.34 -20.05 4.64
CA LYS A 48 -32.54 -20.24 5.87
C LYS A 48 -31.04 -20.05 5.59
N ASN A 49 -30.56 -20.55 4.44
CA ASN A 49 -29.19 -20.33 3.99
C ASN A 49 -28.91 -18.88 3.58
N LYS A 50 -29.86 -18.17 2.96
CA LYS A 50 -29.71 -16.75 2.65
C LYS A 50 -29.60 -15.89 3.92
N LYS A 51 -30.50 -16.10 4.89
CA LYS A 51 -30.49 -15.40 6.19
C LYS A 51 -29.20 -15.67 6.97
N LYS A 52 -28.73 -16.92 6.99
CA LYS A 52 -27.46 -17.31 7.63
C LYS A 52 -26.24 -16.64 6.96
N ARG A 53 -26.21 -16.50 5.62
CA ARG A 53 -25.14 -15.79 4.90
C ARG A 53 -25.15 -14.28 5.20
N GLU A 54 -26.33 -13.67 5.32
CA GLU A 54 -26.48 -12.25 5.67
C GLU A 54 -26.09 -11.96 7.13
N GLU A 55 -26.35 -12.89 8.05
CA GLU A 55 -25.90 -12.82 9.45
C GLU A 55 -24.37 -12.99 9.56
N ILE A 56 -23.79 -13.96 8.84
CA ILE A 56 -22.32 -14.13 8.78
C ILE A 56 -21.65 -12.88 8.17
N ALA A 57 -22.21 -12.31 7.10
CA ALA A 57 -21.68 -11.10 6.48
C ALA A 57 -21.78 -9.89 7.42
N ARG A 58 -22.88 -9.75 8.17
CA ARG A 58 -23.03 -8.69 9.19
C ARG A 58 -22.09 -8.89 10.38
N ALA A 59 -21.92 -10.12 10.85
CA ALA A 59 -20.98 -10.44 11.91
C ALA A 59 -19.53 -10.20 11.46
N ALA A 60 -19.18 -10.54 10.21
CA ALA A 60 -17.89 -10.25 9.61
C ALA A 60 -17.66 -8.74 9.48
N ALA A 61 -18.65 -7.97 9.00
CA ALA A 61 -18.56 -6.52 8.91
C ALA A 61 -18.47 -5.84 10.28
N ALA A 62 -19.21 -6.35 11.28
CA ALA A 62 -19.12 -5.87 12.66
C ALA A 62 -17.74 -6.17 13.25
N ALA A 63 -17.23 -7.40 13.08
CA ALA A 63 -15.89 -7.79 13.52
C ALA A 63 -14.79 -7.00 12.81
N GLU A 64 -14.94 -6.73 11.51
CA GLU A 64 -14.03 -5.88 10.74
C GLU A 64 -14.09 -4.42 11.22
N SER A 65 -15.27 -3.87 11.52
CA SER A 65 -15.40 -2.52 12.08
C SER A 65 -14.81 -2.41 13.48
N LEU A 66 -14.97 -3.45 14.30
CA LEU A 66 -14.40 -3.54 15.64
C LEU A 66 -12.88 -3.74 15.58
N ALA A 67 -12.38 -4.50 14.60
CA ALA A 67 -10.96 -4.66 14.33
C ALA A 67 -10.33 -3.36 13.85
N LYS A 68 -10.97 -2.64 12.91
CA LYS A 68 -10.55 -1.31 12.46
C LYS A 68 -10.52 -0.30 13.60
N ARG A 69 -11.55 -0.26 14.45
CA ARG A 69 -11.55 0.60 15.67
C ARG A 69 -10.42 0.25 16.63
N ARG A 70 -9.97 -1.00 16.68
CA ARG A 70 -8.89 -1.47 17.57
C ARG A 70 -7.48 -1.26 17.00
N THR A 71 -7.33 -0.96 15.71
CA THR A 71 -6.03 -0.69 15.05
C THR A 71 -5.86 0.78 14.68
N ARG A 72 -6.93 1.56 14.75
CA ARG A 72 -6.89 2.98 14.40
C ARG A 72 -6.18 3.79 15.47
N SER A 73 -5.40 4.77 15.03
CA SER A 73 -4.95 5.83 15.90
C SER A 73 -6.15 6.50 16.58
N GLU A 74 -6.07 6.61 17.91
CA GLU A 74 -7.04 7.34 18.74
C GLU A 74 -6.66 8.83 18.86
N ARG A 75 -5.58 9.27 18.21
CA ARG A 75 -5.05 10.63 18.32
C ARG A 75 -5.92 11.64 17.57
N GLU A 76 -6.14 12.80 18.18
CA GLU A 76 -6.69 13.97 17.50
C GLU A 76 -5.71 14.43 16.43
N PHE A 77 -6.22 14.61 15.22
CA PHE A 77 -5.43 15.05 14.10
C PHE A 77 -5.05 16.52 14.27
N ASP A 78 -3.76 16.81 14.40
CA ASP A 78 -3.27 18.18 14.58
C ASP A 78 -3.25 18.93 13.24
N LEU A 79 -4.31 19.71 13.01
CA LEU A 79 -4.50 20.56 11.84
C LEU A 79 -3.46 21.68 11.70
N GLU A 80 -2.80 22.12 12.79
CA GLU A 80 -1.76 23.14 12.73
C GLU A 80 -0.42 22.53 12.29
N HIS A 81 -0.05 21.37 12.82
CA HIS A 81 1.09 20.59 12.31
C HIS A 81 0.90 20.16 10.85
N PHE A 82 -0.35 19.85 10.47
CA PHE A 82 -0.72 19.52 9.09
C PHE A 82 -0.44 20.66 8.10
N GLN A 83 -0.61 21.91 8.50
CA GLN A 83 -0.33 23.08 7.65
C GLN A 83 1.15 23.48 7.68
N HIS A 84 1.88 23.20 8.76
CA HIS A 84 3.28 23.62 8.90
C HIS A 84 4.26 22.77 8.07
N TYR A 85 4.05 21.46 8.00
CA TYR A 85 4.88 20.55 7.19
C TYR A 85 4.29 20.23 5.81
N GLY A 86 3.06 20.66 5.58
CA GLY A 86 2.43 20.61 4.27
C GLY A 86 2.89 21.79 3.43
N ASP A 87 3.77 21.54 2.46
CA ASP A 87 4.02 22.53 1.40
C ASP A 87 2.67 22.93 0.79
N ASP A 88 2.43 24.23 0.60
CA ASP A 88 1.14 24.91 0.29
C ASP A 88 0.32 24.28 -0.86
N VAL A 89 0.86 23.29 -1.58
CA VAL A 89 0.15 22.51 -2.61
C VAL A 89 0.48 20.99 -2.68
N ALA A 90 1.45 20.35 -1.98
CA ALA A 90 1.95 19.03 -2.48
C ALA A 90 2.46 17.88 -1.58
N HIS A 91 2.69 17.96 -0.26
CA HIS A 91 3.14 16.77 0.48
C HIS A 91 2.83 16.76 1.98
N ILE A 92 1.98 15.84 2.42
CA ILE A 92 1.69 15.57 3.84
C ILE A 92 2.31 14.21 4.20
N PRO A 93 3.24 14.13 5.17
CA PRO A 93 3.79 12.87 5.66
C PRO A 93 2.70 11.99 6.27
N VAL A 94 2.78 10.68 6.07
CA VAL A 94 1.72 9.74 6.49
C VAL A 94 1.94 9.31 7.93
N MET A 95 0.92 9.42 8.80
CA MET A 95 1.02 9.08 10.23
C MET A 95 2.15 9.83 10.96
N LEU A 96 2.32 11.12 10.65
CA LEU A 96 3.41 11.94 11.21
C LEU A 96 3.41 11.95 12.74
N GLY A 97 2.23 12.11 13.35
CA GLY A 97 2.08 12.16 14.80
C GLY A 97 2.50 10.86 15.48
N GLU A 98 2.11 9.73 14.88
CA GLU A 98 2.49 8.39 15.34
C GLU A 98 3.99 8.16 15.21
N ILE A 99 4.62 8.59 14.11
CA ILE A 99 6.08 8.49 13.94
C ILE A 99 6.82 9.32 14.99
N LEU A 100 6.39 10.56 15.25
CA LEU A 100 6.97 11.41 16.29
C LEU A 100 6.79 10.83 17.69
N GLU A 101 5.73 10.05 17.93
CA GLU A 101 5.50 9.35 19.20
C GLU A 101 6.36 8.10 19.32
N VAL A 102 6.50 7.32 18.23
CA VAL A 102 7.37 6.14 18.16
C VAL A 102 8.82 6.50 18.43
N PHE A 103 9.29 7.65 17.95
CA PHE A 103 10.63 8.15 18.22
C PHE A 103 10.66 9.22 19.33
N GLY A 104 9.53 9.46 19.99
CA GLY A 104 9.34 10.49 21.01
C GLY A 104 10.16 10.25 22.27
N ARG A 105 9.93 11.09 23.31
CA ARG A 105 10.77 11.21 24.51
C ARG A 105 10.75 9.97 25.43
N GLY A 106 11.29 8.87 24.96
CA GLY A 106 11.64 7.66 25.71
C GLY A 106 13.15 7.51 25.89
N ARG A 107 13.58 6.62 26.80
CA ARG A 107 14.98 6.20 26.91
C ARG A 107 15.20 4.98 25.99
N PRO A 108 16.30 4.92 25.22
CA PRO A 108 17.38 5.90 25.09
C PRO A 108 17.02 7.12 24.22
N PRO A 109 17.68 8.28 24.43
CA PRO A 109 17.47 9.47 23.61
C PRO A 109 17.87 9.23 22.15
N LEU A 110 17.13 9.81 21.21
CA LEU A 110 17.38 9.67 19.78
C LEU A 110 18.57 10.54 19.33
N ARG A 111 19.79 10.00 19.41
CA ARG A 111 21.02 10.72 19.00
C ARG A 111 21.40 10.45 17.55
N SER A 112 20.97 9.32 17.01
CA SER A 112 21.21 8.88 15.65
C SER A 112 19.92 8.39 15.00
N PHE A 113 19.61 8.93 13.82
CA PHE A 113 18.40 8.58 13.08
C PHE A 113 18.70 8.32 11.60
N VAL A 114 18.13 7.24 11.08
CA VAL A 114 18.24 6.87 9.66
C VAL A 114 16.85 6.82 9.03
N ASP A 115 16.61 7.65 8.01
CA ASP A 115 15.44 7.55 7.15
C ASP A 115 15.83 6.82 5.87
N CYS A 116 15.36 5.58 5.72
CA CYS A 116 15.68 4.72 4.58
C CYS A 116 14.98 5.11 3.28
N THR A 117 14.01 6.02 3.35
CA THR A 117 13.05 6.37 2.30
C THR A 117 12.71 7.85 2.43
N VAL A 118 13.74 8.70 2.37
CA VAL A 118 13.60 10.12 2.77
C VAL A 118 12.56 10.86 1.94
N GLY A 119 12.40 10.54 0.65
CA GLY A 119 11.40 11.15 -0.20
C GLY A 119 11.57 12.68 -0.25
N ALA A 120 10.53 13.42 0.15
CA ALA A 120 10.57 14.88 0.27
C ALA A 120 11.17 15.40 1.58
N ALA A 121 11.75 14.52 2.39
CA ALA A 121 12.20 14.77 3.76
C ALA A 121 11.11 15.22 4.75
N GLY A 122 9.83 14.96 4.48
CA GLY A 122 8.74 15.41 5.36
C GLY A 122 8.79 14.81 6.77
N HIS A 123 8.99 13.48 6.88
CA HIS A 123 9.20 12.82 8.18
C HIS A 123 10.51 13.25 8.83
N SER A 124 11.58 13.27 8.03
CA SER A 124 12.92 13.63 8.47
C SER A 124 13.01 15.04 9.03
N SER A 125 12.39 16.04 8.39
CA SER A 125 12.34 17.41 8.89
C SER A 125 11.66 17.51 10.25
N ALA A 126 10.53 16.83 10.42
CA ALA A 126 9.80 16.83 11.69
C ALA A 126 10.60 16.15 12.81
N ILE A 127 11.27 15.02 12.52
CA ILE A 127 12.14 14.34 13.48
C ILE A 127 13.32 15.23 13.88
N ILE A 128 14.01 15.83 12.90
CA ILE A 128 15.11 16.75 13.18
C ILE A 128 14.63 17.88 14.07
N GLN A 129 13.50 18.52 13.75
CA GLN A 129 12.97 19.63 14.54
C GLN A 129 12.54 19.22 15.95
N ALA A 130 11.95 18.04 16.11
CA ALA A 130 11.48 17.52 17.40
C ALA A 130 12.62 17.10 18.35
N HIS A 131 13.78 16.72 17.82
CA HIS A 131 14.90 16.14 18.58
C HIS A 131 16.15 17.03 18.56
N SER A 132 16.20 18.00 19.46
CA SER A 132 17.38 18.87 19.65
C SER A 132 18.65 18.12 20.08
N GLU A 133 18.49 16.92 20.65
CA GLU A 133 19.56 16.03 21.07
C GLU A 133 20.18 15.22 19.92
N LEU A 134 19.59 15.26 18.72
CA LEU A 134 20.04 14.53 17.54
C LEU A 134 21.44 15.01 17.14
N LYS A 135 22.37 14.07 16.97
CA LYS A 135 23.77 14.34 16.57
C LYS A 135 24.06 13.84 15.17
N LEU A 136 23.34 12.84 14.71
CA LEU A 136 23.52 12.25 13.38
C LEU A 136 22.17 11.98 12.73
N TYR A 137 22.04 12.43 11.49
CA TYR A 137 20.93 12.13 10.60
C TYR A 137 21.47 11.58 9.27
N ILE A 138 20.89 10.48 8.79
CA ILE A 138 21.19 9.90 7.48
C ILE A 138 19.88 9.64 6.74
N GLY A 139 19.68 10.29 5.59
CA GLY A 139 18.56 10.05 4.68
C GLY A 139 18.99 9.32 3.42
N LEU A 140 18.27 8.27 3.03
CA LEU A 140 18.51 7.47 1.83
C LEU A 140 17.33 7.56 0.88
N ASP A 141 17.60 7.73 -0.41
CA ASP A 141 16.62 7.52 -1.48
C ASP A 141 17.33 6.96 -2.73
N ILE A 142 16.59 6.25 -3.56
CA ILE A 142 17.07 5.80 -4.88
C ILE A 142 16.69 6.79 -5.99
N ASP A 143 15.73 7.67 -5.74
CA ASP A 143 15.24 8.65 -6.70
C ASP A 143 16.07 9.94 -6.62
N PRO A 144 16.80 10.32 -7.67
CA PRO A 144 17.62 11.54 -7.67
C PRO A 144 16.80 12.81 -7.47
N VAL A 145 15.53 12.83 -7.92
CA VAL A 145 14.66 14.00 -7.74
C VAL A 145 14.22 14.11 -6.29
N ALA A 146 13.90 12.99 -5.64
CA ALA A 146 13.57 12.97 -4.22
C ALA A 146 14.78 13.40 -3.38
N HIS A 147 15.95 12.85 -3.70
CA HIS A 147 17.22 13.19 -3.06
C HIS A 147 17.55 14.69 -3.12
N GLU A 148 17.40 15.34 -4.28
CA GLU A 148 17.63 16.79 -4.43
C GLU A 148 16.67 17.63 -3.57
N LYS A 149 15.40 17.24 -3.49
CA LYS A 149 14.42 17.94 -2.64
C LYS A 149 14.67 17.70 -1.17
N ALA A 150 15.00 16.47 -0.78
CA ALA A 150 15.38 16.14 0.58
C ALA A 150 16.59 16.98 1.01
N GLN A 151 17.62 17.10 0.16
CA GLN A 151 18.77 17.97 0.41
C GLN A 151 18.35 19.42 0.67
N SER A 152 17.52 19.98 -0.21
CA SER A 152 17.05 21.36 -0.10
C SER A 152 16.25 21.59 1.20
N GLN A 153 15.36 20.66 1.54
CA GLN A 153 14.50 20.75 2.71
C GLN A 153 15.30 20.60 4.01
N ILE A 154 16.21 19.61 4.08
CA ILE A 154 17.07 19.41 5.24
C ILE A 154 18.00 20.60 5.42
N TYR A 155 18.58 21.14 4.34
CA TYR A 155 19.39 22.36 4.40
C TYR A 155 18.59 23.54 4.97
N ALA A 156 17.35 23.74 4.52
CA ALA A 156 16.49 24.81 5.04
C ALA A 156 16.20 24.66 6.54
N VAL A 157 15.91 23.44 7.01
CA VAL A 157 15.67 23.16 8.44
C VAL A 157 16.91 23.43 9.29
N LEU A 158 18.10 23.09 8.80
CA LEU A 158 19.35 23.30 9.54
C LEU A 158 19.78 24.78 9.60
N HIS A 159 19.41 25.57 8.58
CA HIS A 159 19.79 26.98 8.47
C HIS A 159 18.69 27.94 8.92
N ASP A 160 17.58 27.44 9.43
CA ASP A 160 16.58 28.26 10.10
C ASP A 160 17.23 28.93 11.33
N ASP A 161 16.93 30.22 11.55
CA ASP A 161 17.58 31.09 12.54
C ASP A 161 17.46 30.55 13.98
N LEU A 162 16.47 29.69 14.22
CA LEU A 162 16.22 28.98 15.47
C LEU A 162 17.13 27.75 15.67
N TYR A 163 17.49 27.04 14.60
CA TYR A 163 18.26 25.78 14.64
C TYR A 163 19.77 26.00 14.53
N SER A 164 20.18 27.04 13.79
CA SER A 164 21.58 27.32 13.44
C SER A 164 22.49 27.70 14.62
N LYS A 165 21.92 28.10 15.76
CA LYS A 165 22.70 28.51 16.96
C LYS A 165 22.97 27.39 17.97
N ALA A 166 22.36 26.21 17.81
CA ALA A 166 22.33 25.19 18.87
C ALA A 166 22.72 23.76 18.45
N SER A 167 22.84 23.45 17.15
CA SER A 167 22.96 22.05 16.70
C SER A 167 24.34 21.69 16.14
N ASP A 168 25.02 20.72 16.79
CA ASP A 168 26.17 19.98 16.23
C ASP A 168 25.70 18.82 15.32
N LEU A 169 24.54 18.96 14.68
CA LEU A 169 23.92 17.88 13.92
C LEU A 169 24.68 17.65 12.62
N LYS A 170 25.19 16.43 12.44
CA LYS A 170 25.72 15.97 11.16
C LYS A 170 24.59 15.35 10.34
N ALA A 171 24.23 15.98 9.23
CA ALA A 171 23.17 15.51 8.34
C ALA A 171 23.76 15.04 7.01
N TYR A 172 23.43 13.82 6.61
CA TYR A 172 23.81 13.23 5.33
C TYR A 172 22.57 12.80 4.56
N THR A 173 22.56 13.06 3.27
CA THR A 173 21.51 12.60 2.34
C THR A 173 22.20 11.91 1.17
N LEU A 174 21.96 10.62 0.98
CA LEU A 174 22.71 9.79 0.03
C LEU A 174 21.77 9.17 -1.00
N LEU A 175 22.19 9.19 -2.27
CA LEU A 175 21.50 8.53 -3.37
C LEU A 175 21.88 7.04 -3.38
N LYS A 176 21.30 6.27 -2.46
CA LYS A 176 21.58 4.86 -2.23
C LYS A 176 20.31 4.10 -1.87
N ASN A 177 20.31 2.79 -2.13
CA ASN A 177 19.18 1.94 -1.76
C ASN A 177 19.26 1.59 -0.27
N PHE A 178 18.11 1.48 0.40
CA PHE A 178 18.04 1.12 1.81
C PHE A 178 18.65 -0.26 2.11
N LYS A 179 18.75 -1.16 1.12
CA LYS A 179 19.45 -2.45 1.26
C LYS A 179 20.94 -2.28 1.59
N ASP A 180 21.51 -1.14 1.23
CA ASP A 180 22.93 -0.83 1.41
C ASP A 180 23.18 -0.13 2.77
N ILE A 181 22.21 -0.13 3.70
CA ILE A 181 22.29 0.55 4.99
C ILE A 181 23.57 0.21 5.77
N THR A 182 23.99 -1.06 5.80
CA THR A 182 25.20 -1.48 6.51
C THR A 182 26.46 -0.83 5.90
N SER A 183 26.54 -0.77 4.56
CA SER A 183 27.65 -0.11 3.86
C SER A 183 27.60 1.41 4.02
N VAL A 184 26.41 2.00 4.07
CA VAL A 184 26.22 3.43 4.34
C VAL A 184 26.74 3.81 5.72
N LEU A 185 26.38 3.03 6.75
CA LEU A 185 26.80 3.32 8.11
C LEU A 185 28.32 3.23 8.26
N ASP A 186 28.95 2.24 7.60
CA ASP A 186 30.41 2.10 7.54
C ASP A 186 31.10 3.31 6.89
N GLU A 187 30.56 3.81 5.77
CA GLU A 187 31.11 4.96 5.05
C GLU A 187 30.99 6.28 5.83
N VAL A 188 29.92 6.46 6.61
CA VAL A 188 29.68 7.70 7.36
C VAL A 188 30.50 7.74 8.64
N ASP A 189 30.50 6.64 9.41
CA ASP A 189 31.32 6.51 10.62
C ASP A 189 31.44 5.03 10.99
N GLU A 190 32.63 4.46 10.80
CA GLU A 190 32.99 3.06 11.15
C GLU A 190 32.58 2.66 12.58
N LYS A 191 32.53 3.63 13.52
CA LYS A 191 32.14 3.36 14.91
C LYS A 191 30.64 3.13 15.08
N LEU A 192 29.80 3.58 14.15
CA LEU A 192 28.34 3.40 14.23
C LEU A 192 27.93 1.93 14.07
N LEU A 193 28.68 1.12 13.33
CA LEU A 193 28.42 -0.32 13.27
C LEU A 193 28.64 -1.01 14.63
N SER A 194 29.55 -0.49 15.44
CA SER A 194 29.83 -1.03 16.78
C SER A 194 28.86 -0.56 17.86
N HIS A 195 28.33 0.66 17.74
CA HIS A 195 27.41 1.25 18.71
C HIS A 195 25.92 1.13 18.34
N GLY A 196 25.63 0.94 17.05
CA GLY A 196 24.30 0.94 16.47
C GLY A 196 23.67 2.33 16.33
N VAL A 197 22.53 2.40 15.65
CA VAL A 197 21.70 3.61 15.53
C VAL A 197 20.44 3.53 16.39
N ASP A 198 19.97 4.67 16.89
CA ASP A 198 18.87 4.74 17.86
C ASP A 198 17.49 4.62 17.20
N GLY A 199 17.35 5.11 15.96
CA GLY A 199 16.10 5.04 15.22
C GLY A 199 16.30 4.82 13.74
N ILE A 200 15.47 3.94 13.17
CA ILE A 200 15.39 3.71 11.72
C ILE A 200 13.93 3.80 11.29
N LEU A 201 13.65 4.59 10.25
CA LEU A 201 12.35 4.67 9.60
C LEU A 201 12.42 4.09 8.18
N MET A 202 11.43 3.27 7.82
CA MET A 202 11.18 2.82 6.45
C MET A 202 9.74 3.12 6.05
N ASP A 203 9.53 4.11 5.19
CA ASP A 203 8.28 4.45 4.53
C ASP A 203 8.25 3.80 3.13
N LEU A 204 7.72 2.57 3.03
CA LEU A 204 7.78 1.75 1.81
C LEU A 204 6.86 2.27 0.67
N GLY A 205 6.15 3.36 0.93
CA GLY A 205 5.31 4.03 -0.05
C GLY A 205 6.13 4.74 -1.11
N MET A 206 5.53 4.90 -2.29
CA MET A 206 6.05 5.80 -3.31
C MET A 206 5.90 7.25 -2.87
N SER A 207 6.87 8.12 -3.15
CA SER A 207 6.83 9.55 -2.78
C SER A 207 5.73 10.31 -3.55
N SER A 208 5.23 11.47 -3.07
CA SER A 208 4.22 12.24 -3.84
C SER A 208 4.77 12.80 -5.15
N MET A 209 6.07 13.06 -5.20
CA MET A 209 6.77 13.52 -6.40
C MET A 209 6.69 12.46 -7.49
N GLN A 210 6.78 11.20 -7.07
CA GLN A 210 6.52 10.06 -7.91
C GLN A 210 5.04 9.88 -8.24
N VAL A 211 4.12 10.81 -7.98
CA VAL A 211 2.72 10.66 -8.44
C VAL A 211 2.08 11.95 -8.93
N CYS A 212 2.63 13.11 -8.59
CA CYS A 212 2.08 14.37 -9.03
C CYS A 212 2.60 14.75 -10.43
N PHE A 213 1.83 14.46 -11.48
CA PHE A 213 2.02 15.06 -12.81
C PHE A 213 1.81 16.60 -12.73
N PRO A 214 2.59 17.42 -13.46
CA PRO A 214 2.31 18.85 -13.55
C PRO A 214 0.92 19.09 -14.17
N LYS A 215 0.13 19.97 -13.55
CA LYS A 215 -1.27 20.35 -13.90
C LYS A 215 -1.47 20.96 -15.30
N ILE A 216 -0.54 20.79 -16.24
CA ILE A 216 -0.56 21.44 -17.56
C ILE A 216 -1.70 20.90 -18.46
N PHE A 217 -2.29 19.73 -18.15
CA PHE A 217 -3.36 19.14 -18.98
C PHE A 217 -4.79 19.22 -18.42
N ALA A 218 -5.02 19.87 -17.27
CA ALA A 218 -6.34 19.91 -16.62
C ALA A 218 -7.30 20.99 -17.18
N GLY A 219 -7.15 21.39 -18.45
CA GLY A 219 -7.84 22.53 -19.03
C GLY A 219 -9.22 22.26 -19.66
N GLN A 220 -9.72 21.02 -19.80
CA GLN A 220 -10.91 20.80 -20.66
C GLN A 220 -11.95 19.74 -20.25
N TYR A 221 -11.95 19.19 -19.03
CA TYR A 221 -13.02 18.25 -18.65
C TYR A 221 -13.70 18.64 -17.34
N GLN A 222 -14.97 19.05 -17.50
CA GLN A 222 -15.89 19.44 -16.44
C GLN A 222 -16.21 18.26 -15.52
N THR A 223 -16.14 18.54 -14.23
CA THR A 223 -16.19 17.58 -13.12
C THR A 223 -17.55 16.91 -12.99
N CYS A 224 -17.58 15.58 -13.11
CA CYS A 224 -18.65 14.72 -12.61
C CYS A 224 -18.06 13.81 -11.52
N GLY A 225 -18.81 13.60 -10.43
CA GLY A 225 -18.41 12.90 -9.19
C GLY A 225 -18.13 11.40 -9.34
N PHE A 226 -17.15 11.05 -10.18
CA PHE A 226 -16.73 9.68 -10.51
C PHE A 226 -15.21 9.47 -10.41
N MET A 227 -14.48 10.34 -9.69
CA MET A 227 -13.02 10.30 -9.52
C MET A 227 -12.56 10.11 -8.06
N THR A 228 -13.18 9.21 -7.31
CA THR A 228 -12.75 8.84 -5.94
C THR A 228 -12.22 7.42 -5.81
N TYR A 229 -12.13 6.67 -6.91
CA TYR A 229 -11.48 5.34 -6.98
C TYR A 229 -10.10 5.37 -7.65
N MET A 230 -9.44 6.53 -7.67
CA MET A 230 -8.11 6.74 -8.29
C MET A 230 -6.99 6.95 -7.27
N ALA A 231 -7.08 6.30 -6.11
CA ALA A 231 -5.87 5.94 -5.36
C ALA A 231 -5.08 4.80 -6.05
N LEU A 232 -5.67 4.15 -7.07
CA LEU A 232 -5.00 3.20 -7.96
C LEU A 232 -4.25 3.85 -9.14
N TYR A 233 -4.27 5.19 -9.26
CA TYR A 233 -3.43 5.91 -10.23
C TYR A 233 -1.99 6.11 -9.72
N PHE A 234 -1.71 5.76 -8.45
CA PHE A 234 -0.44 5.98 -7.76
C PHE A 234 0.68 5.04 -8.23
N TYR A 235 0.36 4.00 -9.02
CA TYR A 235 1.35 3.19 -9.72
C TYR A 235 1.83 3.87 -11.03
N MET A 236 1.04 4.79 -11.61
CA MET A 236 1.18 5.32 -12.98
C MET A 236 2.46 6.13 -13.26
N PHE A 237 3.26 6.46 -12.26
CA PHE A 237 4.43 7.32 -12.46
C PHE A 237 5.75 6.55 -12.55
N LEU A 238 5.90 5.42 -11.85
CA LEU A 238 6.90 4.41 -12.21
C LEU A 238 6.42 3.57 -13.42
N VAL A 239 5.11 3.59 -13.70
CA VAL A 239 4.40 2.72 -14.65
C VAL A 239 3.79 3.49 -15.83
N ASN A 240 4.64 4.21 -16.57
CA ASN A 240 4.32 4.62 -17.95
C ASN A 240 5.51 4.48 -18.91
N ASN A 241 6.50 3.66 -18.57
CA ASN A 241 7.51 3.23 -19.55
C ASN A 241 6.94 2.05 -20.33
N VAL A 242 6.16 2.38 -21.37
CA VAL A 242 5.65 1.43 -22.35
C VAL A 242 6.81 0.58 -22.91
N GLU A 243 7.94 1.22 -23.22
CA GLU A 243 9.14 0.58 -23.74
C GLU A 243 9.77 -0.48 -22.82
N ARG A 244 9.48 -0.43 -21.50
CA ARG A 244 9.99 -1.39 -20.51
C ARG A 244 8.94 -2.37 -19.99
N GLY A 245 7.72 -2.34 -20.54
CA GLY A 245 6.69 -3.34 -20.22
C GLY A 245 5.96 -3.14 -18.90
N PHE A 246 6.07 -1.98 -18.26
CA PHE A 246 5.36 -1.75 -16.99
C PHE A 246 3.89 -1.40 -17.19
N SER A 247 3.53 -0.79 -18.33
CA SER A 247 2.17 -0.28 -18.56
C SER A 247 1.17 -1.41 -18.81
N VAL A 248 0.05 -1.37 -18.08
CA VAL A 248 -1.10 -2.27 -18.29
C VAL A 248 -1.93 -1.84 -19.51
N LEU A 249 -1.90 -0.56 -19.86
CA LEU A 249 -2.72 0.02 -20.94
C LEU A 249 -1.92 0.23 -22.23
N GLY A 250 -0.60 0.42 -22.12
CA GLY A 250 0.31 0.56 -23.25
C GLY A 250 0.92 -0.77 -23.67
N ASP A 251 1.13 -0.93 -24.98
CA ASP A 251 1.74 -2.13 -25.57
C ASP A 251 3.26 -2.00 -25.63
N GLY A 252 3.98 -2.95 -25.03
CA GLY A 252 5.42 -2.99 -25.00
C GLY A 252 5.98 -4.39 -24.70
N PRO A 253 7.30 -4.56 -24.71
CA PRO A 253 7.94 -5.84 -24.45
C PRO A 253 7.69 -6.29 -23.01
N LEU A 254 7.54 -7.60 -22.77
CA LEU A 254 7.32 -8.14 -21.44
C LEU A 254 8.62 -8.22 -20.62
N ASP A 255 9.18 -7.06 -20.28
CA ASP A 255 10.46 -6.92 -19.60
C ASP A 255 10.29 -6.77 -18.07
N MET A 256 9.73 -5.65 -17.61
CA MET A 256 9.49 -5.31 -16.20
C MET A 256 10.73 -5.29 -15.28
N ARG A 257 11.95 -5.37 -15.81
CA ARG A 257 13.17 -5.12 -15.02
C ARG A 257 13.25 -3.65 -14.64
N MET A 258 13.62 -3.34 -13.41
CA MET A 258 13.96 -1.99 -12.96
C MET A 258 15.42 -1.67 -13.29
N ASN A 259 16.34 -2.60 -12.99
CA ASN A 259 17.73 -2.53 -13.44
C ASN A 259 17.87 -3.12 -14.86
N PRO A 260 18.23 -2.33 -15.89
CA PRO A 260 18.40 -2.84 -17.26
C PRO A 260 19.46 -3.95 -17.38
N LEU A 261 20.41 -4.02 -16.44
CA LEU A 261 21.49 -5.01 -16.40
C LEU A 261 21.05 -6.34 -15.76
N ALA A 262 19.87 -6.40 -15.12
CA ALA A 262 19.36 -7.65 -14.57
C ALA A 262 19.07 -8.66 -15.68
N SER A 263 19.29 -9.95 -15.44
CA SER A 263 19.14 -10.99 -16.47
C SER A 263 17.70 -11.47 -16.66
N LEU A 264 16.91 -11.51 -15.60
CA LEU A 264 15.57 -12.09 -15.59
C LEU A 264 14.52 -11.08 -16.10
N LYS A 265 13.76 -11.43 -17.15
CA LYS A 265 12.60 -10.66 -17.62
C LYS A 265 11.28 -11.30 -17.20
N ALA A 266 10.20 -10.52 -17.22
CA ALA A 266 8.85 -11.05 -17.00
C ALA A 266 8.47 -12.11 -18.07
N GLU A 267 8.96 -11.95 -19.30
CA GLU A 267 8.87 -12.95 -20.36
C GLU A 267 9.45 -14.31 -19.95
N ASP A 268 10.64 -14.32 -19.36
CA ASP A 268 11.32 -15.55 -18.94
C ASP A 268 10.51 -16.27 -17.84
N ILE A 269 9.90 -15.51 -16.93
CA ILE A 269 9.04 -16.04 -15.89
C ILE A 269 7.82 -16.73 -16.52
N LEU A 270 7.10 -16.06 -17.41
CA LEU A 270 5.87 -16.61 -17.98
C LEU A 270 6.12 -17.79 -18.92
N ASN A 271 7.22 -17.77 -19.67
CA ASN A 271 7.51 -18.77 -20.69
C ASN A 271 8.35 -19.94 -20.18
N SER A 272 9.26 -19.72 -19.24
CA SER A 272 10.29 -20.71 -18.85
C SER A 272 10.15 -21.26 -17.43
N TRP A 273 9.55 -20.53 -16.48
CA TRP A 273 9.44 -21.04 -15.11
C TRP A 273 8.49 -22.25 -14.99
N PRO A 274 8.70 -23.14 -14.01
CA PRO A 274 7.77 -24.22 -13.72
C PRO A 274 6.34 -23.70 -13.49
N GLU A 275 5.35 -24.48 -13.94
CA GLU A 275 3.94 -24.11 -13.79
C GLU A 275 3.58 -23.76 -12.34
N ALA A 276 4.06 -24.55 -11.36
CA ALA A 276 3.81 -24.33 -9.95
C ALA A 276 4.33 -22.98 -9.45
N GLU A 277 5.50 -22.55 -9.95
CA GLU A 277 6.13 -21.28 -9.58
C GLU A 277 5.37 -20.08 -10.14
N VAL A 278 4.90 -20.17 -11.39
CA VAL A 278 4.01 -19.15 -11.97
C VAL A 278 2.70 -19.06 -11.18
N GLY A 279 2.14 -20.20 -10.78
CA GLY A 279 0.96 -20.24 -9.90
C GLY A 279 1.23 -19.57 -8.54
N ARG A 280 2.41 -19.83 -7.95
CA ARG A 280 2.84 -19.27 -6.67
C ARG A 280 2.88 -17.74 -6.73
N ILE A 281 3.61 -17.16 -7.69
CA ILE A 281 3.75 -15.70 -7.78
C ILE A 281 2.39 -15.02 -8.03
N LEU A 282 1.51 -15.59 -8.85
CA LEU A 282 0.18 -15.01 -9.11
C LEU A 282 -0.71 -15.06 -7.86
N ARG A 283 -0.60 -16.13 -7.08
CA ARG A 283 -1.35 -16.31 -5.83
C ARG A 283 -0.82 -15.41 -4.72
N GLU A 284 0.49 -15.41 -4.51
CA GLU A 284 1.13 -14.76 -3.38
C GLU A 284 1.42 -13.29 -3.68
N TYR A 285 2.22 -13.01 -4.70
CA TYR A 285 2.62 -11.64 -5.04
C TYR A 285 1.50 -10.84 -5.73
N GLY A 286 0.60 -11.52 -6.44
CA GLY A 286 -0.57 -10.88 -7.06
C GLY A 286 -1.81 -10.86 -6.19
N GLU A 287 -1.86 -11.64 -5.11
CA GLU A 287 -3.08 -11.89 -4.32
C GLU A 287 -4.31 -12.22 -5.20
N GLU A 288 -4.11 -12.89 -6.34
CA GLU A 288 -5.17 -13.11 -7.33
C GLU A 288 -5.91 -14.42 -7.09
N SER A 289 -7.16 -14.34 -6.64
CA SER A 289 -8.03 -15.51 -6.43
C SER A 289 -8.19 -16.45 -7.65
N ASN A 290 -8.13 -15.94 -8.88
CA ASN A 290 -8.23 -16.73 -10.11
C ASN A 290 -6.87 -17.23 -10.64
N TRP A 291 -5.83 -17.26 -9.79
CA TRP A 291 -4.47 -17.63 -10.16
C TRP A 291 -4.38 -18.97 -10.90
N ARG A 292 -5.11 -20.01 -10.45
CA ARG A 292 -5.11 -21.35 -11.09
C ARG A 292 -5.54 -21.30 -12.55
N CYS A 293 -6.59 -20.54 -12.85
CA CYS A 293 -7.10 -20.44 -14.21
C CYS A 293 -6.13 -19.66 -15.10
N LEU A 294 -5.57 -18.56 -14.57
CA LEU A 294 -4.58 -17.74 -15.27
C LEU A 294 -3.30 -18.55 -15.56
N GLN A 295 -2.77 -19.25 -14.56
CA GLN A 295 -1.64 -20.16 -14.66
C GLN A 295 -1.85 -21.20 -15.78
N ASN A 296 -2.98 -21.93 -15.76
CA ASN A 296 -3.30 -22.90 -16.80
C ASN A 296 -3.35 -22.29 -18.21
N LYS A 297 -3.85 -21.05 -18.33
CA LYS A 297 -3.93 -20.34 -19.61
C LYS A 297 -2.56 -19.86 -20.09
N ILE A 298 -1.69 -19.41 -19.18
CA ILE A 298 -0.31 -19.04 -19.48
C ILE A 298 0.47 -20.26 -19.95
N VAL A 299 0.38 -21.38 -19.24
CA VAL A 299 1.04 -22.65 -19.62
C VAL A 299 0.54 -23.11 -20.99
N LYS A 300 -0.76 -23.01 -21.26
CA LYS A 300 -1.32 -23.31 -22.58
C LYS A 300 -0.81 -22.38 -23.68
N ALA A 301 -0.57 -21.10 -23.38
CA ALA A 301 -0.03 -20.13 -24.34
C ALA A 301 1.41 -20.47 -24.75
N ARG A 302 2.20 -21.13 -23.89
CA ARG A 302 3.56 -21.60 -24.21
C ARG A 302 3.60 -22.50 -25.44
N SER A 303 2.60 -23.37 -25.62
CA SER A 303 2.51 -24.24 -26.80
C SER A 303 2.26 -23.49 -28.10
N GLY A 304 1.79 -22.23 -28.03
CA GLY A 304 1.50 -21.36 -29.17
C GLY A 304 2.56 -20.30 -29.45
N GLY A 305 3.75 -20.41 -28.84
CA GLY A 305 4.85 -19.44 -28.97
C GLY A 305 5.20 -18.72 -27.68
N GLY A 306 4.31 -18.71 -26.68
CA GLY A 306 4.51 -17.98 -25.43
C GLY A 306 3.85 -16.60 -25.43
N LEU A 307 4.21 -15.79 -24.43
CA LEU A 307 3.77 -14.39 -24.29
C LEU A 307 5.01 -13.49 -24.37
N HIS A 308 5.00 -12.50 -25.26
CA HIS A 308 6.14 -11.63 -25.52
C HIS A 308 5.83 -10.15 -25.30
N SER A 309 4.55 -9.76 -25.31
CA SER A 309 4.13 -8.36 -25.09
C SER A 309 3.16 -8.20 -23.92
N THR A 310 3.12 -6.99 -23.38
CA THR A 310 2.12 -6.61 -22.36
C THR A 310 0.70 -6.72 -22.91
N ARG A 311 0.49 -6.44 -24.19
CA ARG A 311 -0.82 -6.57 -24.84
C ARG A 311 -1.30 -8.02 -24.94
N GLU A 312 -0.43 -8.94 -25.35
CA GLU A 312 -0.77 -10.37 -25.38
C GLU A 312 -1.15 -10.88 -23.99
N LEU A 313 -0.43 -10.41 -22.97
CA LEU A 313 -0.72 -10.75 -21.60
C LEU A 313 -2.09 -10.19 -21.14
N VAL A 314 -2.37 -8.92 -21.43
CA VAL A 314 -3.66 -8.29 -21.10
C VAL A 314 -4.81 -8.97 -21.84
N ASP A 315 -4.64 -9.33 -23.10
CA ASP A 315 -5.64 -10.06 -23.90
C ASP A 315 -5.94 -11.44 -23.29
N LEU A 316 -4.92 -12.14 -22.78
CA LEU A 316 -5.09 -13.40 -22.05
C LEU A 316 -5.90 -13.19 -20.77
N VAL A 317 -5.58 -12.15 -19.99
CA VAL A 317 -6.30 -11.81 -18.75
C VAL A 317 -7.76 -11.45 -19.04
N GLN A 318 -8.02 -10.66 -20.09
CA GLN A 318 -9.37 -10.29 -20.50
C GLN A 318 -10.21 -11.52 -20.89
N LYS A 319 -9.63 -12.45 -21.66
CA LYS A 319 -10.30 -13.71 -22.05
C LYS A 319 -10.56 -14.64 -20.87
N THR A 320 -9.73 -14.57 -19.83
CA THR A 320 -9.78 -15.48 -18.66
C THR A 320 -10.64 -14.94 -17.52
N THR A 321 -10.81 -13.61 -17.44
CA THR A 321 -11.57 -12.99 -16.35
C THR A 321 -13.07 -13.20 -16.53
N PRO A 322 -13.78 -13.77 -15.54
CA PRO A 322 -15.23 -13.96 -15.63
C PRO A 322 -15.98 -12.64 -15.80
N ARG A 323 -16.98 -12.62 -16.68
CA ARG A 323 -17.89 -11.46 -16.85
C ARG A 323 -18.64 -11.08 -15.57
N SER A 324 -18.75 -11.99 -14.60
CA SER A 324 -19.35 -11.75 -13.28
C SER A 324 -18.59 -10.74 -12.42
N ARG A 325 -17.32 -10.43 -12.72
CA ARG A 325 -16.54 -9.40 -12.01
C ARG A 325 -16.80 -7.96 -12.51
N GLY A 326 -17.79 -7.76 -13.38
CA GLY A 326 -18.17 -6.45 -13.94
C GLY A 326 -17.19 -5.94 -15.00
N ARG A 327 -17.50 -4.77 -15.60
CA ARG A 327 -16.71 -4.17 -16.70
C ARG A 327 -15.24 -3.91 -16.35
N GLN A 328 -14.94 -3.66 -15.07
CA GLN A 328 -13.58 -3.33 -14.59
C GLN A 328 -12.84 -4.52 -13.95
N GLY A 329 -13.45 -5.70 -13.90
CA GLY A 329 -12.87 -6.86 -13.20
C GLY A 329 -11.55 -7.34 -13.79
N TRP A 330 -11.41 -7.25 -15.12
CA TRP A 330 -10.18 -7.65 -15.81
C TRP A 330 -9.03 -6.69 -15.55
N ILE A 331 -9.29 -5.38 -15.41
CA ILE A 331 -8.25 -4.38 -15.11
C ILE A 331 -7.62 -4.68 -13.75
N LYS A 332 -8.45 -4.96 -12.73
CA LYS A 332 -7.93 -5.35 -11.40
C LYS A 332 -7.08 -6.62 -11.46
N THR A 333 -7.50 -7.59 -12.26
CA THR A 333 -6.78 -8.86 -12.44
C THR A 333 -5.45 -8.64 -13.16
N ALA A 334 -5.43 -7.78 -14.19
CA ALA A 334 -4.22 -7.41 -14.91
C ALA A 334 -3.25 -6.64 -14.00
N THR A 335 -3.72 -5.65 -13.24
CA THR A 335 -2.88 -4.89 -12.29
C THR A 335 -2.19 -5.81 -11.28
N ARG A 336 -2.93 -6.77 -10.71
CA ARG A 336 -2.37 -7.78 -9.78
C ARG A 336 -1.33 -8.67 -10.43
N MET A 337 -1.58 -9.08 -11.67
CA MET A 337 -0.64 -9.91 -12.42
C MET A 337 0.64 -9.16 -12.77
N PHE A 338 0.53 -7.89 -13.19
CA PHE A 338 1.69 -7.03 -13.44
C PHE A 338 2.47 -6.77 -12.17
N GLN A 339 1.78 -6.53 -11.05
CA GLN A 339 2.39 -6.42 -9.73
C GLN A 339 3.16 -7.69 -9.37
N ALA A 340 2.56 -8.88 -9.54
CA ALA A 340 3.20 -10.15 -9.24
C ALA A 340 4.49 -10.36 -10.05
N LEU A 341 4.43 -10.06 -11.34
CA LEU A 341 5.58 -10.17 -12.23
C LEU A 341 6.66 -9.16 -11.88
N ARG A 342 6.30 -7.91 -11.62
CA ARG A 342 7.24 -6.87 -11.22
C ARG A 342 8.00 -7.26 -9.96
N ILE A 343 7.26 -7.72 -8.95
CA ILE A 343 7.82 -8.21 -7.69
C ILE A 343 8.78 -9.38 -7.94
N ALA A 344 8.40 -10.35 -8.76
CA ALA A 344 9.22 -11.53 -9.03
C ALA A 344 10.47 -11.22 -9.86
N VAL A 345 10.37 -10.32 -10.85
CA VAL A 345 11.50 -9.91 -11.71
C VAL A 345 12.56 -9.15 -10.92
N ASN A 346 12.12 -8.29 -10.00
CA ASN A 346 13.01 -7.38 -9.28
C ASN A 346 13.37 -7.86 -7.87
N ASP A 347 12.88 -9.02 -7.47
CA ASP A 347 13.05 -9.62 -6.15
C ASP A 347 12.77 -8.62 -5.00
N GLU A 348 11.71 -7.81 -5.18
CA GLU A 348 11.39 -6.65 -4.33
C GLU A 348 11.14 -7.08 -2.87
N LEU A 349 10.43 -8.19 -2.70
CA LEU A 349 10.04 -8.70 -1.38
C LEU A 349 11.22 -9.30 -0.62
N LYS A 350 12.13 -9.98 -1.31
CA LYS A 350 13.35 -10.52 -0.69
C LYS A 350 14.29 -9.39 -0.30
N THR A 351 14.44 -8.39 -1.17
CA THR A 351 15.22 -7.18 -0.87
C THR A 351 14.66 -6.48 0.37
N LEU A 352 13.33 -6.36 0.50
CA LEU A 352 12.70 -5.81 1.70
C LEU A 352 13.01 -6.66 2.94
N GLU A 353 12.83 -7.98 2.87
CA GLU A 353 13.12 -8.91 3.97
C GLU A 353 14.57 -8.78 4.45
N ASP A 354 15.54 -8.86 3.54
CA ASP A 354 16.96 -8.78 3.87
C ASP A 354 17.33 -7.41 4.46
N SER A 355 16.70 -6.34 3.97
CA SER A 355 16.89 -4.99 4.49
C SER A 355 16.34 -4.83 5.91
N LEU A 356 15.21 -5.48 6.23
CA LEU A 356 14.66 -5.46 7.59
C LEU A 356 15.60 -6.13 8.59
N TYR A 357 16.24 -7.24 8.21
CA TYR A 357 17.27 -7.86 9.04
C TYR A 357 18.49 -6.94 9.20
N ALA A 358 19.00 -6.36 8.10
CA ALA A 358 20.14 -5.45 8.15
C ALA A 358 19.85 -4.21 9.02
N CYS A 359 18.66 -3.60 8.88
CA CYS A 359 18.23 -2.48 9.70
C CYS A 359 18.21 -2.86 11.19
N PHE A 360 17.64 -4.02 11.54
CA PHE A 360 17.58 -4.47 12.93
C PHE A 360 18.98 -4.75 13.51
N ASP A 361 19.87 -5.35 12.73
CA ASP A 361 21.23 -5.63 13.16
C ASP A 361 22.01 -4.32 13.41
N CYS A 362 21.73 -3.27 12.63
CA CYS A 362 22.30 -1.93 12.80
C CYS A 362 21.74 -1.13 13.99
N LEU A 363 20.64 -1.54 14.63
CA LEU A 363 20.11 -0.80 15.79
C LEU A 363 21.00 -0.93 17.03
N SER A 364 21.04 0.13 17.85
CA SER A 364 21.57 0.10 19.21
C SER A 364 20.59 -0.63 20.15
N SER A 365 21.06 -1.05 21.34
CA SER A 365 20.16 -1.57 22.38
C SER A 365 19.18 -0.48 22.81
N GLY A 366 17.88 -0.80 22.80
CA GLY A 366 16.80 0.16 22.99
C GLY A 366 16.40 0.93 21.73
N GLY A 367 17.15 0.80 20.63
CA GLY A 367 16.84 1.44 19.35
C GLY A 367 15.57 0.87 18.71
N ARG A 368 14.88 1.69 17.92
CA ARG A 368 13.57 1.36 17.32
C ARG A 368 13.64 1.36 15.78
N LEU A 369 13.04 0.34 15.16
CA LEU A 369 12.77 0.29 13.73
C LEU A 369 11.26 0.45 13.51
N ALA A 370 10.88 1.52 12.81
CA ALA A 370 9.51 1.82 12.41
C ALA A 370 9.34 1.60 10.90
N VAL A 371 8.32 0.86 10.50
CA VAL A 371 8.03 0.57 9.10
C VAL A 371 6.59 0.92 8.77
N ILE A 372 6.40 1.80 7.78
CA ILE A 372 5.11 2.11 7.18
C ILE A 372 4.99 1.31 5.88
N SER A 373 3.96 0.48 5.81
CA SER A 373 3.61 -0.31 4.62
C SER A 373 2.29 0.17 4.03
N PHE A 374 2.14 0.12 2.71
CA PHE A 374 0.91 0.55 2.02
C PHE A 374 0.17 -0.62 1.38
N HIS A 375 0.78 -1.79 1.37
CA HIS A 375 0.15 -2.99 0.83
C HIS A 375 0.24 -4.19 1.78
N SER A 376 -0.69 -5.11 1.59
CA SER A 376 -0.84 -6.36 2.37
C SER A 376 0.42 -7.23 2.35
N LEU A 377 1.12 -7.30 1.22
CA LEU A 377 2.35 -8.11 1.09
C LEU A 377 3.53 -7.58 1.93
N GLU A 378 3.81 -6.27 1.90
CA GLU A 378 4.79 -5.57 2.72
C GLU A 378 4.46 -5.80 4.19
N ASP A 379 3.23 -5.47 4.59
CA ASP A 379 2.76 -5.63 5.98
C ASP A 379 2.93 -7.07 6.49
N ARG A 380 2.70 -8.06 5.63
CA ARG A 380 2.88 -9.48 5.93
C ARG A 380 4.36 -9.81 6.13
N ILE A 381 5.24 -9.36 5.24
CA ILE A 381 6.69 -9.57 5.34
C ILE A 381 7.26 -8.89 6.55
N VAL A 382 6.89 -7.63 6.81
CA VAL A 382 7.33 -6.89 8.00
C VAL A 382 6.89 -7.63 9.26
N LYS A 383 5.63 -8.09 9.32
CA LYS A 383 5.14 -8.87 10.46
C LYS A 383 5.95 -10.16 10.64
N GLN A 384 6.13 -10.96 9.59
CA GLN A 384 6.83 -12.25 9.67
C GLN A 384 8.31 -12.06 10.02
N THR A 385 8.96 -11.08 9.41
CA THR A 385 10.37 -10.76 9.66
C THR A 385 10.57 -10.27 11.09
N PHE A 386 9.70 -9.39 11.61
CA PHE A 386 9.78 -8.95 13.00
C PHE A 386 9.60 -10.13 13.97
N LEU A 387 8.67 -11.05 13.68
CA LEU A 387 8.49 -12.26 14.49
C LEU A 387 9.70 -13.19 14.43
N ASP A 388 10.33 -13.36 13.27
CA ASP A 388 11.56 -14.14 13.13
C ASP A 388 12.70 -13.49 13.93
N ILE A 389 12.93 -12.19 13.73
CA ILE A 389 13.98 -11.41 14.39
C ILE A 389 13.95 -11.57 15.91
N ILE A 390 12.77 -11.39 16.53
CA ILE A 390 12.65 -11.47 17.99
C ILE A 390 12.85 -12.91 18.52
N ASN A 391 12.64 -13.93 17.69
CA ASN A 391 12.71 -15.34 18.06
C ASN A 391 13.97 -16.08 17.58
N ARG A 392 14.80 -15.46 16.72
CA ARG A 392 16.06 -16.04 16.21
C ARG A 392 16.91 -16.57 17.36
N GLY A 393 17.12 -17.89 17.38
CA GLY A 393 17.85 -18.63 18.42
C GLY A 393 17.09 -19.79 19.09
N GLY A 394 15.81 -20.02 18.75
CA GLY A 394 15.09 -21.27 19.07
C GLY A 394 15.03 -22.18 17.85
N GLY A 395 15.50 -23.42 17.98
CA GLY A 395 15.47 -24.41 16.89
C GLY A 395 14.05 -24.76 16.44
N ASP A 396 13.96 -25.12 15.15
CA ASP A 396 12.86 -25.73 14.39
C ASP A 396 11.50 -25.02 14.41
N ARG A 397 11.12 -24.53 13.22
CA ARG A 397 9.81 -23.93 12.92
C ARG A 397 8.85 -25.01 12.43
N ASP A 398 7.82 -25.31 13.21
CA ASP A 398 6.57 -25.88 12.71
C ASP A 398 5.63 -24.72 12.35
N GLU A 399 5.36 -24.53 11.05
CA GLU A 399 4.56 -23.42 10.51
C GLU A 399 3.05 -23.50 10.88
N ASP A 400 2.62 -24.56 11.57
CA ASP A 400 1.20 -24.84 11.86
C ASP A 400 0.77 -24.53 13.31
N GLU A 401 1.70 -24.28 14.24
CA GLU A 401 1.37 -23.98 15.66
C GLU A 401 1.23 -22.48 15.96
N ASP A 402 1.55 -21.63 14.98
CA ASP A 402 1.66 -20.20 15.21
C ASP A 402 0.32 -19.56 15.57
N ASP A 403 -0.85 -20.09 15.19
CA ASP A 403 -2.17 -19.49 15.48
C ASP A 403 -2.71 -19.79 16.90
N GLU A 404 -2.18 -20.80 17.60
CA GLU A 404 -2.59 -21.12 18.99
C GLU A 404 -1.68 -20.51 20.06
N ARG A 405 -0.39 -20.29 19.75
CA ARG A 405 0.58 -19.65 20.65
C ARG A 405 0.27 -18.17 20.98
N TRP A 406 -0.75 -17.59 20.32
CA TRP A 406 -1.26 -16.24 20.58
C TRP A 406 -2.00 -16.08 21.92
N ARG A 407 -2.39 -17.18 22.58
CA ARG A 407 -3.17 -17.08 23.83
C ARG A 407 -2.32 -16.80 25.07
N ASP A 408 -1.05 -17.19 25.08
CA ASP A 408 -0.35 -17.43 26.36
C ASP A 408 0.84 -16.49 26.69
N LEU A 409 1.13 -15.48 25.87
CA LEU A 409 2.12 -14.45 26.20
C LEU A 409 1.42 -13.14 26.61
N ARG A 410 0.75 -13.17 27.76
CA ARG A 410 0.18 -11.98 28.42
C ARG A 410 1.03 -11.63 29.63
N LYS A 411 1.72 -10.50 29.57
CA LYS A 411 2.03 -9.71 30.76
C LYS A 411 1.39 -8.35 30.56
N ASP A 412 0.34 -8.10 31.35
CA ASP A 412 -0.14 -6.74 31.58
C ASP A 412 0.83 -6.15 32.62
N ASP A 413 1.86 -5.43 32.17
CA ASP A 413 2.70 -4.63 33.07
C ASP A 413 2.10 -3.23 33.17
N ASP A 414 1.59 -2.92 34.37
CA ASP A 414 0.98 -1.64 34.75
C ASP A 414 2.09 -0.66 35.17
N SER A 415 3.07 -0.43 34.29
CA SER A 415 4.25 0.36 34.57
C SER A 415 4.22 1.73 33.90
N GLY A 416 3.10 2.46 33.92
CA GLY A 416 3.07 3.90 33.57
C GLY A 416 3.67 4.30 32.20
N GLU A 417 3.79 3.36 31.26
CA GLU A 417 4.39 3.58 29.94
C GLU A 417 3.36 4.05 28.90
N GLU A 418 3.88 4.69 27.86
CA GLU A 418 3.21 5.48 26.83
C GLU A 418 1.86 4.87 26.32
N PRO A 419 0.77 5.65 26.16
CA PRO A 419 -0.62 5.16 26.03
C PRO A 419 -0.93 4.24 24.84
N TRP A 420 -0.09 4.28 23.80
CA TRP A 420 -0.21 3.52 22.56
C TRP A 420 0.43 2.13 22.64
N VAL A 421 1.23 1.86 23.68
CA VAL A 421 1.91 0.58 23.85
C VAL A 421 1.01 -0.44 24.53
N LYS A 422 -0.10 -0.77 23.88
CA LYS A 422 -1.02 -1.81 24.36
C LYS A 422 -0.80 -3.07 23.53
N ASN A 423 -0.28 -4.10 24.18
CA ASN A 423 0.10 -5.41 23.64
C ASN A 423 1.45 -5.42 22.90
N ARG A 424 2.55 -5.56 23.65
CA ARG A 424 3.88 -5.89 23.13
C ARG A 424 4.01 -7.39 22.86
N ILE A 425 4.92 -7.80 21.97
CA ILE A 425 5.39 -9.19 21.86
C ILE A 425 6.88 -9.17 22.17
N GLU A 426 7.25 -9.73 23.31
CA GLU A 426 8.65 -9.85 23.74
C GLU A 426 9.28 -11.09 23.14
N GLY A 427 10.51 -10.97 22.66
CA GLY A 427 11.36 -12.08 22.30
C GLY A 427 12.77 -11.90 22.88
N ARG A 428 13.69 -12.75 22.45
CA ARG A 428 15.06 -12.78 22.97
C ARG A 428 15.89 -11.59 22.49
N ASN A 429 15.74 -11.21 21.23
CA ASN A 429 16.58 -10.18 20.60
C ASN A 429 15.89 -8.81 20.58
N GLY A 430 14.58 -8.75 20.82
CA GLY A 430 13.80 -7.54 20.66
C GLY A 430 12.35 -7.67 21.09
N THR A 431 11.63 -6.56 21.06
CA THR A 431 10.22 -6.44 21.46
C THR A 431 9.43 -5.76 20.35
N ILE A 432 8.41 -6.42 19.81
CA ILE A 432 7.46 -5.81 18.88
C ILE A 432 6.51 -4.93 19.70
N LEU A 433 6.54 -3.62 19.45
CA LEU A 433 5.71 -2.64 20.17
C LEU A 433 4.27 -2.62 19.64
N THR A 434 4.08 -3.00 18.38
CA THR A 434 2.79 -2.97 17.69
C THR A 434 2.31 -4.40 17.34
N LYS A 435 1.69 -5.11 18.29
CA LYS A 435 1.11 -6.45 18.02
C LYS A 435 0.14 -6.43 16.83
N ARG A 436 -0.60 -5.34 16.70
CA ARG A 436 -1.42 -5.02 15.53
C ARG A 436 -0.84 -3.77 14.85
N PRO A 437 -0.91 -3.68 13.52
CA PRO A 437 -0.44 -2.49 12.84
C PRO A 437 -1.29 -1.29 13.26
N ILE A 438 -0.65 -0.14 13.45
CA ILE A 438 -1.34 1.13 13.65
C ILE A 438 -1.80 1.62 12.28
N THR A 439 -3.05 2.05 12.17
CA THR A 439 -3.65 2.60 10.95
C THR A 439 -4.08 4.05 11.15
N PRO A 440 -4.05 4.91 10.11
CA PRO A 440 -4.40 6.32 10.21
C PRO A 440 -5.79 6.61 10.76
N SER A 441 -5.96 7.82 11.29
CA SER A 441 -7.26 8.31 11.76
C SER A 441 -8.23 8.57 10.60
N GLU A 442 -9.53 8.64 10.91
CA GLU A 442 -10.59 8.88 9.91
C GLU A 442 -10.47 10.27 9.27
N GLU A 443 -9.94 11.21 10.04
CA GLU A 443 -9.68 12.57 9.61
C GLU A 443 -8.47 12.64 8.68
N GLU A 444 -7.37 11.96 9.02
CA GLU A 444 -6.20 11.86 8.16
C GLU A 444 -6.56 11.18 6.82
N GLU A 445 -7.34 10.10 6.83
CA GLU A 445 -7.80 9.44 5.59
C GLU A 445 -8.59 10.37 4.66
N ARG A 446 -9.33 11.32 5.23
CA ARG A 446 -10.13 12.29 4.46
C ARG A 446 -9.25 13.37 3.83
N LEU A 447 -8.20 13.79 4.55
CA LEU A 447 -7.30 14.87 4.13
C LEU A 447 -6.15 14.36 3.25
N ASN A 448 -5.60 13.19 3.58
CA ASN A 448 -4.51 12.54 2.88
C ASN A 448 -4.93 11.14 2.39
N ARG A 449 -5.48 11.06 1.16
CA ARG A 449 -5.92 9.78 0.59
C ARG A 449 -4.81 8.72 0.45
N ARG A 450 -3.53 9.12 0.51
CA ARG A 450 -2.39 8.17 0.43
C ARG A 450 -2.30 7.29 1.67
N CYS A 451 -2.74 7.78 2.82
CA CYS A 451 -2.64 7.03 4.08
C CYS A 451 -3.69 5.91 4.18
N ARG A 452 -4.71 5.86 3.31
CA ARG A 452 -5.83 4.91 3.42
C ARG A 452 -5.44 3.43 3.61
N SER A 453 -4.33 3.01 3.03
CA SER A 453 -3.84 1.62 3.13
C SER A 453 -2.60 1.50 4.02
N ALA A 454 -2.17 2.61 4.63
CA ALA A 454 -0.96 2.68 5.44
C ALA A 454 -1.13 1.89 6.74
N LYS A 455 -0.04 1.21 7.11
CA LYS A 455 0.06 0.38 8.29
C LYS A 455 1.45 0.54 8.89
N LEU A 456 1.50 1.06 10.10
CA LEU A 456 2.74 1.23 10.87
C LEU A 456 2.98 0.02 11.77
N ARG A 457 4.20 -0.52 11.71
CA ARG A 457 4.72 -1.52 12.64
C ARG A 457 6.04 -1.06 13.24
N VAL A 458 6.26 -1.41 14.50
CA VAL A 458 7.46 -1.00 15.25
C VAL A 458 8.02 -2.18 16.04
N VAL A 459 9.35 -2.34 15.94
CA VAL A 459 10.14 -3.27 16.76
C VAL A 459 11.26 -2.50 17.46
N GLN A 460 11.54 -2.87 18.70
CA GLN A 460 12.62 -2.32 19.51
C GLN A 460 13.66 -3.41 19.77
N LYS A 461 14.95 -3.11 19.62
CA LYS A 461 16.04 -4.05 19.95
C LYS A 461 16.30 -4.05 21.45
N VAL A 462 16.56 -5.22 22.02
CA VAL A 462 16.88 -5.40 23.46
C VAL A 462 18.39 -5.48 23.64
#